data_AF-A0A351ART3-F1
#
_entry.id   AF-A0A351ART3-F1
#
_cell.length_a   1.000
_cell.length_b   1.000
_cell.length_c   1.000
_cell.angle_alpha   90.00
_cell.angle_beta   90.00
_cell.angle_gamma   90.00
#
_symmetry.space_group_name_H-M   'P 1'
#
loop_
_entity.id
_entity.type
_entity.pdbx_description
1 polymer ?
#
loop_
_entity_poly.entity_id
_entity_poly.type
_entity_poly.pdbx_seq_one_letter_code
_entity_poly.pdbx_strand_id
1 'polypeptide(L)' 'SFTIYDTSDSVSGIKACIKELGLEDKVYKPKDVLSRISMAKNNLITAAAYRNNQQAIINDTHARKPRICDIYSR' A
#
# COMPACT_ATOMS: atom_id res chain seq x y z
N SER A 1 -4.02 -0.86 25.42
CA SER A 1 -2.56 -0.87 25.17
C SER A 1 -2.30 -0.16 23.86
N PHE A 2 -1.40 0.82 23.80
CA PHE A 2 -0.98 1.46 22.55
C PHE A 2 0.31 0.77 22.09
N THR A 3 0.23 -0.01 21.03
CA THR A 3 1.39 -0.72 20.47
C THR A 3 2.00 0.14 19.37
N ILE A 4 3.24 0.58 19.58
CA ILE A 4 4.03 1.18 18.51
C ILE A 4 4.53 0.03 17.63
N TYR A 5 4.10 0.00 16.38
CA TYR A 5 4.59 -0.95 15.39
C TYR A 5 5.87 -0.41 14.75
N ASP A 6 6.84 -1.30 14.53
CA ASP A 6 8.05 -0.95 13.81
C ASP A 6 7.86 -1.10 12.28
N THR A 7 8.96 -0.95 11.54
CA THR A 7 8.92 -1.13 10.08
C THR A 7 8.64 -2.59 9.70
N SER A 8 9.15 -3.54 10.48
CA SER A 8 9.00 -4.99 10.29
C SER A 8 7.54 -5.42 10.43
N ASP A 9 6.84 -4.88 11.43
CA ASP A 9 5.42 -5.06 11.66
C ASP A 9 4.61 -4.49 10.49
N SER A 10 4.96 -3.30 10.03
CA SER A 10 4.29 -2.65 8.88
C SER A 10 4.44 -3.49 7.61
N VAL A 11 5.63 -4.04 7.35
CA VAL A 11 5.87 -4.94 6.22
C VAL A 11 5.05 -6.22 6.35
N SER A 12 4.94 -6.77 7.56
CA SER A 12 4.18 -7.99 7.83
C SER A 12 2.68 -7.78 7.65
N GLY A 13 2.15 -6.64 8.10
CA GLY A 13 0.75 -6.23 7.87
C GLY A 13 0.44 -6.08 6.38
N ILE A 14 1.32 -5.44 5.61
CA ILE A 14 1.19 -5.32 4.15
C ILE A 14 1.20 -6.71 3.49
N LYS A 15 2.09 -7.61 3.92
CA LYS A 15 2.15 -8.98 3.38
C LYS A 15 0.87 -9.76 3.67
N ALA A 16 0.27 -9.58 4.85
CA ALA A 16 -1.03 -10.15 5.18
C ALA A 16 -2.12 -9.60 4.25
N CYS A 17 -2.19 -8.27 4.05
CA CYS A 17 -3.14 -7.62 3.15
C CYS A 17 -3.01 -8.13 1.70
N ILE A 18 -1.79 -8.27 1.19
CA ILE A 18 -1.52 -8.82 -0.16
C ILE A 18 -2.12 -10.22 -0.29
N LYS A 19 -1.91 -11.08 0.71
CA LYS A 19 -2.44 -12.45 0.73
C LYS A 19 -3.96 -12.47 0.82
N GLU A 20 -4.56 -11.64 1.68
CA GLU A 20 -6.01 -11.54 1.82
C GLU A 20 -6.70 -11.06 0.54
N LEU A 21 -6.06 -10.15 -0.20
CA LEU A 21 -6.56 -9.62 -1.47
C LEU A 21 -6.30 -10.55 -2.66
N GLY A 22 -5.63 -11.70 -2.44
CA GLY A 22 -5.27 -12.64 -3.50
C GLY A 22 -4.26 -12.08 -4.50
N LEU A 23 -3.41 -11.15 -4.07
CA LEU A 23 -2.40 -10.50 -4.92
C LEU A 23 -1.08 -11.28 -4.88
N GLU A 24 -0.34 -11.27 -5.99
CA GLU A 24 0.97 -11.92 -6.07
C GLU A 24 2.06 -11.09 -5.38
N ASP A 25 2.83 -11.72 -4.48
CA ASP A 25 3.92 -11.11 -3.73
C ASP A 25 5.12 -10.70 -4.62
N LYS A 26 5.31 -11.41 -5.74
CA LYS A 26 6.34 -11.07 -6.73
C LYS A 26 6.07 -9.75 -7.43
N VAL A 27 4.80 -9.42 -7.65
CA VAL A 27 4.35 -8.17 -8.27
C VAL A 27 4.25 -7.09 -7.21
N TYR A 28 3.55 -7.38 -6.11
CA TYR A 28 3.35 -6.50 -4.97
C TYR A 28 4.40 -6.78 -3.89
N LYS A 29 5.65 -6.37 -4.15
CA LYS A 29 6.71 -6.49 -3.14
C LYS A 29 6.33 -5.66 -1.91
N PRO A 30 6.27 -6.23 -0.69
CA PRO A 30 5.81 -5.52 0.50
C PRO A 30 6.57 -4.22 0.79
N LYS A 31 7.88 -4.20 0.54
CA LYS A 31 8.72 -3.00 0.71
C LYS A 31 8.39 -1.89 -0.29
N ASP A 32 8.08 -2.24 -1.54
CA ASP A 32 7.69 -1.25 -2.56
C ASP A 32 6.33 -0.63 -2.22
N VAL A 33 5.37 -1.48 -1.82
CA VAL A 33 4.04 -1.04 -1.39
C VAL A 33 4.15 -0.14 -0.16
N LEU A 34 4.95 -0.52 0.84
CA LEU A 34 5.22 0.30 2.01
C LEU A 34 5.78 1.68 1.63
N SER A 35 6.75 1.73 0.71
CA SER A 35 7.33 2.99 0.24
C SER A 35 6.28 3.89 -0.44
N ARG A 36 5.41 3.32 -1.29
CA ARG A 36 4.31 4.08 -1.91
C ARG A 36 3.31 4.62 -0.90
N ILE A 37 2.92 3.81 0.08
CA ILE A 37 2.01 4.22 1.16
C ILE A 37 2.67 5.30 2.02
N SER A 38 3.95 5.14 2.36
CA SER A 38 4.71 6.13 3.14
C SER A 38 4.78 7.47 2.40
N MET A 39 5.05 7.47 1.10
CA MET A 39 5.05 8.68 0.28
C MET A 39 3.66 9.34 0.26
N ALA A 40 2.59 8.56 0.12
CA ALA A 40 1.22 9.07 0.19
C ALA A 40 0.94 9.74 1.54
N LYS A 41 1.32 9.10 2.65
CA LYS A 41 1.19 9.65 4.01
C LYS A 41 1.97 10.95 4.19
N ASN A 42 3.21 11.01 3.69
CA ASN A 42 4.03 12.23 3.76
C ASN A 42 3.42 13.40 2.99
N ASN A 43 2.69 13.10 1.91
CA ASN A 43 1.94 14.08 1.13
C ASN A 43 0.52 14.33 1.70
N LEU A 44 0.23 13.87 2.92
CA LEU A 44 -1.07 14.00 3.59
C LEU A 44 -2.24 13.36 2.81
N ILE A 45 -1.95 12.38 1.96
CA ILE A 45 -2.94 11.64 1.19
C ILE A 45 -3.45 10.47 2.03
N THR A 46 -4.72 10.54 2.42
CA THR A 46 -5.42 9.43 3.09
C THR A 46 -5.71 8.28 2.13
N ALA A 47 -6.00 7.08 2.63
CA ALA A 47 -6.33 5.94 1.76
C ALA A 47 -7.54 6.20 0.85
N ALA A 48 -8.57 6.87 1.37
CA ALA A 48 -9.73 7.28 0.59
C ALA A 48 -9.36 8.30 -0.50
N ALA A 49 -8.52 9.29 -0.18
CA ALA A 49 -8.03 10.26 -1.16
C ALA A 49 -7.14 9.58 -2.22
N TYR A 50 -6.32 8.62 -1.82
CA TYR A 50 -5.46 7.84 -2.73
C TYR A 50 -6.28 7.08 -3.76
N ARG A 51 -7.36 6.41 -3.32
CA ARG A 51 -8.28 5.69 -4.20
C ARG A 51 -8.96 6.60 -5.23
N ASN A 52 -9.25 7.85 -4.84
CA ASN A 52 -9.86 8.85 -5.73
C ASN A 52 -8.82 9.61 -6.58
N ASN A 53 -7.53 9.44 -6.32
CA ASN A 53 -6.47 10.09 -7.09
C ASN A 53 -6.18 9.29 -8.36
N GLN A 54 -6.82 9.68 -9.47
CA GLN A 54 -6.64 9.03 -10.78
C GLN A 54 -5.17 8.98 -11.20
N GLN A 55 -4.38 10.03 -10.95
CA GLN A 55 -2.96 10.04 -11.32
C GLN A 55 -2.16 8.98 -10.55
N ALA A 56 -2.45 8.78 -9.26
CA ALA A 56 -1.83 7.74 -8.45
C ALA A 56 -2.19 6.35 -8.99
N ILE A 57 -3.47 6.11 -9.30
CA ILE A 57 -3.94 4.84 -9.87
C ILE A 57 -3.31 4.56 -11.25
N ILE A 58 -3.19 5.58 -12.12
CA ILE A 58 -2.54 5.45 -13.43
C ILE A 58 -1.07 5.07 -13.26
N ASN A 59 -0.35 5.77 -12.38
CA ASN A 59 1.06 5.49 -12.11
C ASN A 59 1.26 4.07 -11.57
N ASP A 60 0.39 3.64 -10.65
CA ASP A 60 0.41 2.29 -10.09
C ASP A 60 0.07 1.24 -11.14
N THR A 61 -0.88 1.53 -12.04
CA THR A 61 -1.26 0.67 -13.17
C THR A 61 -0.08 0.51 -14.14
N HIS A 62 0.62 1.58 -14.48
CA HIS A 62 1.83 1.54 -15.30
C HIS A 62 2.96 0.74 -14.62
N ALA A 63 3.03 0.79 -13.28
CA ALA A 63 3.92 -0.03 -12.48
C ALA A 63 3.44 -1.49 -12.28
N ARG A 64 2.38 -1.90 -12.98
CA ARG A 64 1.71 -3.22 -12.88
C ARG A 64 1.15 -3.55 -11.49
N LYS A 65 0.85 -2.52 -10.70
CA LYS A 65 0.37 -2.61 -9.32
C LYS A 65 -0.92 -1.81 -9.07
N PRO A 66 -1.98 -1.92 -9.89
CA PRO A 66 -3.19 -1.08 -9.80
C PRO A 66 -3.94 -1.20 -8.46
N ARG A 67 -3.69 -2.24 -7.66
CA ARG A 67 -4.40 -2.55 -6.42
C ARG A 67 -3.71 -2.04 -5.14
N ILE A 68 -2.70 -1.16 -5.25
CA ILE A 68 -2.05 -0.55 -4.07
C ILE A 68 -3.06 0.23 -3.22
N CYS A 69 -4.05 0.88 -3.85
CA CYS A 69 -5.10 1.60 -3.14
C CYS A 69 -5.93 0.70 -2.22
N ASP A 70 -6.14 -0.56 -2.58
CA ASP A 70 -6.87 -1.51 -1.73
C ASP A 70 -6.02 -1.98 -0.55
N ILE A 71 -4.70 -2.13 -0.73
CA ILE A 71 -3.77 -2.43 0.36
C ILE A 71 -3.71 -1.26 1.34
N TYR A 72 -3.71 -0.02 0.84
CA TYR A 72 -3.67 1.17 1.70
C TYR A 72 -4.98 1.41 2.46
N SER A 73 -6.11 0.95 1.92
CA SER A 73 -7.42 1.10 2.56
C SER A 73 -7.70 0.09 3.68
N ARG A 74 -6.78 -0.86 3.94
CA ARG A 74 -6.91 -1.87 4.99
C ARG A 74 -6.30 -1.44 6.31
#